data_AF-A0A7S0F743-F1
#
_entry.id   AF-A0A7S0F743-F1
#
_cell.length_a   1.000
_cell.length_b   1.000
_cell.length_c   1.000
_cell.angle_alpha   90.00
_cell.angle_beta   90.00
_cell.angle_gamma   90.00
#
_symmetry.space_group_name_H-M   'P 1'
#
loop_
_entity.id
_entity.type
_entity.pdbx_description
1 polymer ?
#
loop_
_entity_poly.entity_id
_entity_poly.type
_entity_poly.pdbx_seq_one_letter_code
_entity_poly.pdbx_strand_id
1 'polypeptide(L)'
;MVENKDAKDAVEAAIDKVKPLIAKVSFGGVMGFCSGYAMKKVGKAVAVTIGLGFFGLQSAAYLGYIDVNWNKIVSDAVKPLDATGDGKVDAEDVKVYWKKLKSLLVNGLPNAGGFSVGFLYGVKQG
;
A
#
# COMPACT_ATOMS: atom_id res chain seq x y z
N MET A 1 28.54 -23.15 36.21
CA MET A 1 27.51 -23.93 35.49
C MET A 1 26.08 -23.38 35.68
N VAL A 2 25.86 -22.31 36.46
CA VAL A 2 24.50 -21.76 36.73
C VAL A 2 24.06 -20.78 35.62
N GLU A 3 24.97 -19.96 35.10
CA GLU A 3 24.71 -18.94 34.06
C GLU A 3 24.14 -19.45 32.72
N ASN A 4 24.32 -20.74 32.40
CA ASN A 4 23.82 -21.34 31.14
C ASN A 4 22.34 -21.73 31.25
N LYS A 5 21.81 -21.94 32.45
CA LYS A 5 20.44 -22.43 32.67
C LYS A 5 19.44 -21.27 32.55
N ASP A 6 19.71 -20.16 33.24
CA ASP A 6 18.89 -18.94 33.17
C ASP A 6 18.83 -18.35 31.75
N ALA A 7 19.94 -18.43 31.00
CA ALA A 7 19.98 -18.01 29.60
C ALA A 7 19.12 -18.90 28.68
N LYS A 8 19.08 -20.22 28.94
CA LYS A 8 18.25 -21.17 28.17
C LYS A 8 16.77 -21.01 28.49
N ASP A 9 16.43 -20.82 29.76
CA ASP A 9 15.06 -20.56 30.21
C ASP A 9 14.54 -19.21 29.66
N ALA A 10 15.38 -18.18 29.60
CA ALA A 10 15.03 -16.90 28.96
C ALA A 10 14.84 -17.02 27.45
N VAL A 11 15.64 -17.85 26.78
CA VAL A 11 15.52 -18.12 25.34
C VAL A 11 14.27 -18.96 25.04
N GLU A 12 13.96 -19.98 25.83
CA GLU A 12 12.71 -20.76 25.70
C GLU A 12 11.48 -19.90 25.96
N ALA A 13 11.49 -19.05 26.99
CA ALA A 13 10.40 -18.11 27.26
C ALA A 13 10.21 -17.07 26.14
N ALA A 14 11.30 -16.64 25.49
CA ALA A 14 11.23 -15.79 24.32
C ALA A 14 10.68 -16.53 23.10
N ILE A 15 11.10 -17.78 22.87
CA ILE A 15 10.60 -18.64 21.80
C ILE A 15 9.10 -18.89 21.96
N ASP A 16 8.61 -19.17 23.16
CA ASP A 16 7.18 -19.43 23.41
C ASP A 16 6.31 -18.18 23.17
N LYS A 17 6.80 -16.99 23.55
CA LYS A 17 6.12 -15.71 23.25
C LYS A 17 6.21 -15.33 21.77
N VAL A 18 7.28 -15.69 21.08
CA VAL A 18 7.53 -15.35 19.68
C VAL A 18 6.86 -16.32 18.72
N LYS A 19 6.63 -17.58 19.11
CA LYS A 19 5.92 -18.59 18.29
C LYS A 19 4.57 -18.12 17.74
N PRO A 20 3.64 -17.54 18.52
CA PRO A 20 2.38 -17.01 17.99
C PRO A 20 2.57 -15.71 17.17
N LEU A 21 3.63 -14.94 17.42
CA LEU A 21 3.97 -13.75 16.64
C LEU A 21 4.53 -14.12 15.27
N ILE A 22 5.42 -15.11 15.19
CA ILE A 22 5.95 -15.64 13.93
C ILE A 22 4.80 -16.14 13.06
N ALA A 23 3.88 -16.93 13.61
CA ALA A 23 2.73 -17.42 12.84
C ALA A 23 1.89 -16.28 12.24
N LYS A 24 1.65 -15.20 13.01
CA LYS A 24 0.91 -14.03 12.53
C LYS A 24 1.69 -13.19 11.51
N VAL A 25 2.99 -13.00 11.72
CA VAL A 25 3.90 -12.29 10.80
C VAL A 25 4.02 -13.05 9.47
N SER A 26 4.17 -14.38 9.53
CA SER A 26 4.27 -15.24 8.34
C SER A 26 2.96 -15.23 7.55
N PHE A 27 1.81 -15.37 8.21
CA PHE A 27 0.52 -15.27 7.54
C PHE A 27 0.29 -13.87 6.94
N GLY A 28 0.60 -12.82 7.70
CA GLY A 28 0.59 -11.45 7.22
C GLY A 28 1.49 -11.25 6.01
N GLY A 29 2.69 -11.84 6.02
CA GLY A 29 3.66 -11.77 4.93
C GLY A 29 3.23 -12.50 3.66
N VAL A 30 2.62 -13.67 3.76
CA VAL A 30 2.07 -14.38 2.58
C VAL A 30 0.91 -13.59 1.98
N MET A 31 0.01 -13.07 2.82
CA MET A 31 -1.10 -12.23 2.36
C MET A 31 -0.60 -10.91 1.75
N GLY A 32 0.42 -10.31 2.36
CA GLY A 32 1.13 -9.15 1.82
C GLY A 32 1.72 -9.46 0.45
N PHE A 33 2.45 -10.57 0.32
CA PHE A 33 3.06 -10.99 -0.93
C PHE A 33 2.03 -11.21 -2.04
N CYS A 34 0.95 -11.93 -1.75
CA CYS A 34 -0.13 -12.15 -2.71
C CYS A 34 -0.77 -10.83 -3.15
N SER A 35 -1.08 -9.94 -2.21
CA SER A 35 -1.63 -8.62 -2.49
C SER A 35 -0.68 -7.75 -3.33
N GLY A 36 0.62 -7.73 -2.98
CA GLY A 36 1.64 -6.97 -3.71
C GLY A 36 1.87 -7.48 -5.14
N TYR A 37 1.86 -8.81 -5.33
CA TYR A 37 1.98 -9.42 -6.65
C TYR A 37 0.78 -9.07 -7.54
N ALA A 38 -0.44 -9.19 -7.00
CA ALA A 38 -1.66 -8.81 -7.70
C ALA A 38 -1.68 -7.31 -8.04
N MET A 39 -1.30 -6.45 -7.07
CA MET A 39 -1.21 -5.01 -7.24
C MET A 39 -0.31 -4.63 -8.41
N LYS A 40 0.84 -5.31 -8.61
CA LYS A 40 1.73 -4.98 -9.71
C LYS A 40 1.23 -5.47 -11.07
N LYS A 41 0.60 -6.64 -11.14
CA LYS A 41 -0.01 -7.13 -12.38
C LYS A 41 -1.14 -6.22 -12.84
N VAL A 42 -2.04 -5.86 -11.92
CA VAL A 42 -3.13 -4.91 -12.18
C VAL A 42 -2.56 -3.52 -12.46
N GLY A 43 -1.59 -3.05 -11.67
CA GLY A 43 -0.96 -1.75 -11.82
C GLY A 43 -0.26 -1.57 -13.18
N LYS A 44 0.45 -2.60 -13.67
CA LYS A 44 1.03 -2.59 -15.02
C LYS A 44 -0.05 -2.49 -16.09
N ALA A 45 -1.12 -3.28 -15.99
CA ALA A 45 -2.23 -3.23 -16.95
C ALA A 45 -2.90 -1.85 -16.97
N VAL A 46 -3.21 -1.30 -15.80
CA VAL A 46 -3.80 0.04 -15.66
C VAL A 46 -2.86 1.12 -16.20
N ALA A 47 -1.57 1.07 -15.87
CA ALA A 47 -0.58 2.02 -16.35
C ALA A 47 -0.45 1.99 -17.88
N VAL A 48 -0.43 0.80 -18.48
CA VAL A 48 -0.41 0.64 -19.95
C VAL A 48 -1.67 1.21 -20.58
N THR A 49 -2.85 0.90 -20.04
CA THR A 49 -4.13 1.42 -20.55
C THR A 49 -4.19 2.94 -20.48
N ILE A 50 -3.79 3.53 -19.35
CA ILE A 50 -3.76 4.99 -19.18
C ILE A 50 -2.75 5.61 -20.14
N GLY A 51 -1.55 5.03 -20.28
CA GLY A 51 -0.52 5.53 -21.19
C GLY A 51 -0.94 5.48 -22.66
N LEU A 52 -1.53 4.36 -23.11
CA LEU A 52 -2.09 4.23 -24.45
C LEU A 52 -3.24 5.20 -24.69
N GLY A 53 -4.15 5.35 -23.73
CA GLY A 53 -5.24 6.32 -23.79
C GLY A 53 -4.74 7.75 -23.91
N PHE A 54 -3.73 8.11 -23.11
CA PHE A 54 -3.09 9.43 -23.15
C PHE A 54 -2.39 9.69 -24.50
N PHE A 55 -1.64 8.71 -25.02
CA PHE A 55 -0.97 8.83 -26.32
C PHE A 55 -1.98 8.99 -27.47
N GLY A 56 -3.09 8.25 -27.42
CA GLY A 56 -4.21 8.40 -28.35
C GLY A 56 -4.87 9.78 -28.28
N LEU A 57 -5.13 10.27 -27.06
CA LEU A 57 -5.68 11.61 -26.83
C LEU A 57 -4.75 12.70 -27.36
N GLN A 58 -3.44 12.59 -27.09
CA GLN A 58 -2.42 13.53 -27.55
C GLN A 58 -2.37 13.59 -29.08
N SER A 59 -2.47 12.44 -29.75
CA SER A 59 -2.52 12.36 -31.21
C SER A 59 -3.77 13.01 -31.79
N ALA A 60 -4.95 12.77 -31.18
CA ALA A 60 -6.21 13.37 -31.60
C ALA A 60 -6.26 14.90 -31.36
N ALA A 61 -5.68 15.36 -30.24
CA ALA A 61 -5.54 16.78 -29.94
C ALA A 61 -4.60 17.48 -30.92
N TYR A 62 -3.49 16.83 -31.33
CA TYR A 62 -2.54 17.37 -32.31
C TYR A 62 -3.16 17.52 -33.71
N LEU A 63 -4.10 16.63 -34.08
CA LEU A 63 -4.87 16.69 -35.32
C LEU A 63 -6.03 17.70 -35.26
N GLY A 64 -6.22 18.41 -34.13
CA GLY A 64 -7.23 19.45 -33.96
C GLY A 64 -8.66 18.94 -33.77
N TYR A 65 -8.86 17.65 -33.51
CA TYR A 65 -10.18 17.02 -33.42
C TYR A 65 -10.86 17.15 -32.04
N ILE A 66 -10.08 17.39 -30.96
CA ILE A 66 -10.59 17.41 -29.58
C ILE A 66 -9.95 18.56 -28.79
N ASP A 67 -10.78 19.46 -28.25
CA ASP A 67 -10.39 20.45 -27.24
C ASP A 67 -10.48 19.83 -25.84
N VAL A 68 -9.33 19.55 -25.22
CA VAL A 68 -9.28 18.87 -23.92
C VAL A 68 -9.49 19.90 -22.81
N ASN A 69 -10.71 19.95 -22.27
CA ASN A 69 -11.04 20.85 -21.17
C ASN A 69 -10.60 20.28 -19.81
N TRP A 70 -9.33 20.49 -19.48
CA TRP A 70 -8.67 19.98 -18.27
C TRP A 70 -9.35 20.38 -16.95
N ASN A 71 -10.04 21.52 -16.89
CA ASN A 71 -10.70 22.00 -15.67
C ASN A 71 -11.85 21.07 -15.21
N LYS A 72 -12.63 20.52 -16.15
CA LYS A 72 -13.70 19.57 -15.79
C LYS A 72 -13.15 18.23 -15.33
N ILE A 73 -12.11 17.74 -16.00
CA ILE A 73 -11.47 16.46 -15.66
C ILE A 73 -10.90 16.51 -14.24
N VAL A 74 -10.21 17.60 -13.89
CA VAL A 74 -9.69 17.79 -12.53
C VAL A 74 -10.83 17.87 -11.52
N SER A 75 -11.90 18.63 -11.81
CA SER A 75 -13.04 18.75 -10.88
C SER A 75 -13.73 17.40 -10.62
N ASP A 76 -13.94 16.58 -11.65
CA ASP A 76 -14.58 15.27 -11.49
C ASP A 76 -13.66 14.22 -10.85
N ALA A 77 -12.34 14.33 -11.02
CA ALA A 77 -11.37 13.49 -10.34
C ALA A 77 -11.18 13.85 -8.86
N VAL A 78 -11.39 15.12 -8.49
CA VAL A 78 -11.26 15.63 -7.12
C VAL A 78 -12.47 15.25 -6.26
N LYS A 79 -13.69 15.28 -6.80
CA LYS A 79 -14.93 14.92 -6.08
C LYS A 79 -14.89 13.59 -5.30
N PRO A 80 -14.36 12.47 -5.84
CA PRO A 80 -14.30 11.20 -5.12
C PRO A 80 -13.09 11.08 -4.17
N LEU A 81 -12.08 11.94 -4.29
CA LEU A 81 -10.87 11.90 -3.47
C LEU A 81 -10.93 12.85 -2.27
N ASP A 82 -11.83 13.82 -2.32
CA ASP A 82 -12.15 14.76 -1.26
C ASP A 82 -12.86 14.03 -0.10
N ALA A 83 -12.08 13.66 0.92
CA ALA A 83 -12.60 12.95 2.08
C ALA A 83 -13.08 13.92 3.19
N THR A 84 -12.68 15.19 3.09
CA THR A 84 -13.05 16.30 3.98
C THR A 84 -14.28 17.08 3.50
N GLY A 85 -14.65 16.96 2.22
CA GLY A 85 -15.81 17.61 1.61
C GLY A 85 -15.58 19.10 1.29
N ASP A 86 -14.33 19.53 1.14
CA ASP A 86 -13.95 20.94 0.94
C ASP A 86 -13.69 21.32 -0.54
N GLY A 87 -13.80 20.35 -1.45
CA GLY A 87 -13.65 20.49 -2.89
C GLY A 87 -12.19 20.53 -3.37
N LYS A 88 -11.19 20.22 -2.54
CA LYS A 88 -9.77 20.23 -2.91
C LYS A 88 -9.01 19.05 -2.29
N VAL A 89 -8.33 18.26 -3.11
CA VAL A 89 -7.36 17.28 -2.60
C VAL A 89 -6.17 18.03 -2.01
N ASP A 90 -6.12 18.13 -0.69
CA ASP A 90 -5.10 18.89 0.01
C ASP A 90 -4.21 18.02 0.90
N ALA A 91 -3.24 18.66 1.55
CA ALA A 91 -2.32 17.95 2.43
C ALA A 91 -3.01 17.42 3.70
N GLU A 92 -4.17 17.93 4.08
CA GLU A 92 -4.93 17.52 5.25
C GLU A 92 -5.64 16.19 5.02
N ASP A 93 -6.24 15.99 3.84
CA ASP A 93 -6.78 14.69 3.41
C ASP A 93 -5.74 13.57 3.48
N VAL A 94 -4.56 13.84 2.90
CA VAL A 94 -3.43 12.92 2.92
C VAL A 94 -3.00 12.65 4.37
N LYS A 95 -3.03 13.67 5.23
CA LYS A 95 -2.67 13.56 6.65
C LYS A 95 -3.69 12.77 7.45
N VAL A 96 -4.98 12.86 7.12
CA VAL A 96 -6.06 12.07 7.73
C VAL A 96 -5.89 10.60 7.38
N TYR A 97 -5.68 10.28 6.10
CA TYR A 97 -5.36 8.91 5.66
C TYR A 97 -4.07 8.40 6.31
N TRP A 98 -3.03 9.24 6.37
CA TRP A 98 -1.76 8.87 6.99
C TRP A 98 -1.89 8.67 8.50
N LYS A 99 -2.74 9.43 9.19
CA LYS A 99 -3.06 9.21 10.62
C LYS A 99 -3.81 7.90 10.82
N LYS A 100 -4.82 7.60 9.97
CA LYS A 100 -5.53 6.31 10.02
C LYS A 100 -4.57 5.15 9.79
N LEU A 101 -3.71 5.25 8.77
CA LEU A 101 -2.67 4.26 8.50
C LEU A 101 -1.68 4.13 9.65
N LYS A 102 -1.17 5.24 10.21
CA LYS A 102 -0.28 5.20 11.38
C LYS A 102 -0.95 4.56 12.59
N SER A 103 -2.23 4.86 12.86
CA SER A 103 -2.97 4.24 13.96
C SER A 103 -3.10 2.72 13.77
N LEU A 104 -3.39 2.27 12.54
CA LEU A 104 -3.40 0.84 12.19
C LEU A 104 -2.02 0.20 12.31
N LEU A 105 -0.96 0.91 11.88
CA LEU A 105 0.41 0.42 11.95
C LEU A 105 0.87 0.29 13.41
N VAL A 106 0.66 1.32 14.24
CA VAL A 106 1.09 1.37 15.64
C VAL A 106 0.34 0.36 16.50
N ASN A 107 -0.96 0.18 16.28
CA ASN A 107 -1.76 -0.81 17.02
C ASN A 107 -1.56 -2.25 16.52
N GLY A 108 -1.12 -2.43 15.29
CA GLY A 108 -0.95 -3.74 14.64
C GLY A 108 0.50 -4.12 14.33
N LEU A 109 1.49 -3.43 14.91
CA LEU A 109 2.90 -3.42 14.49
C LEU A 109 3.51 -4.81 14.20
N PRO A 110 3.24 -5.87 14.99
CA PRO A 110 3.73 -7.21 14.66
C PRO A 110 3.09 -7.79 13.37
N ASN A 111 1.78 -7.62 13.20
CA ASN A 111 1.04 -8.14 12.04
C ASN A 111 1.27 -7.27 10.78
N ALA A 112 1.32 -5.95 10.95
CA ALA A 112 1.53 -4.98 9.87
C ALA A 112 2.97 -5.02 9.34
N GLY A 113 3.96 -5.34 10.17
CA GLY A 113 5.35 -5.53 9.77
C GLY A 113 5.49 -6.70 8.78
N GLY A 114 4.93 -7.86 9.12
CA GLY A 114 4.93 -9.04 8.23
C GLY A 114 4.26 -8.76 6.89
N PHE A 115 3.07 -8.16 6.92
CA PHE A 115 2.34 -7.77 5.72
C PHE A 115 3.12 -6.77 4.85
N SER A 116 3.69 -5.72 5.43
CA SER A 116 4.40 -4.68 4.67
C SER A 116 5.66 -5.23 3.99
N VAL A 117 6.42 -6.09 4.69
CA VAL A 117 7.60 -6.75 4.12
C VAL A 117 7.21 -7.71 3.00
N GLY A 118 6.20 -8.54 3.23
CA GLY A 118 5.65 -9.43 2.21
C GLY A 118 5.11 -8.67 1.00
N PHE A 119 4.39 -7.58 1.22
CA PHE A 119 3.83 -6.71 0.18
C PHE A 119 4.91 -6.07 -0.68
N LEU A 120 5.92 -5.46 -0.07
CA LEU A 120 7.04 -4.88 -0.81
C LEU A 120 7.78 -5.94 -1.62
N TYR A 121 7.97 -7.14 -1.06
CA TYR A 121 8.58 -8.25 -1.78
C TYR A 121 7.71 -8.73 -2.95
N GLY A 122 6.39 -8.83 -2.76
CA GLY A 122 5.42 -9.18 -3.80
C GLY A 122 5.34 -8.15 -4.92
N VAL A 123 5.38 -6.87 -4.59
CA VAL A 123 5.49 -5.79 -5.57
C VAL A 123 6.84 -5.84 -6.28
N LYS A 124 7.95 -6.23 -5.64
CA LYS A 124 9.22 -6.38 -6.37
C LYS A 124 9.15 -7.54 -7.38
N GLN A 125 8.57 -8.67 -6.98
CA GLN A 125 8.56 -9.91 -7.76
C GLN A 125 7.44 -9.99 -8.83
N GLY A 126 6.36 -9.20 -8.69
CA GLY A 126 5.25 -9.09 -9.67
C GLY A 126 5.53 -8.32 -10.96
#